data_AF-A0A950MMH2-F1
#
_entry.id   AF-A0A950MMH2-F1
#
_cell.length_a   1.000
_cell.length_b   1.000
_cell.length_c   1.000
_cell.angle_alpha   90.00
_cell.angle_beta   90.00
_cell.angle_gamma   90.00
#
_symmetry.space_group_name_H-M   'P 1'
#
loop_
_entity.id
_entity.type
_entity.pdbx_description
1 polymer ?
#
loop_
_entity_poly.entity_id
_entity_poly.type
_entity_poly.pdbx_seq_one_letter_code
_entity_poly.pdbx_strand_id
1 'polypeptide(L)'
;MYSDRTVRFIPPPEYDSIDLPAVDLSEQEHLTPVAAYIHNRGKEDQLSIQILMEQFSGSLNEFETSVENDLRGQIPDLFVSKKSVTRLANGMPAYWMKLAYGEGFDSMQQYVYATIDGRRGIVVAMLGRLGIINEDKAKEGLKNLTVVLDQ
;
A
#
# COMPACT_ATOMS: atom_id res chain seq x y z
N MET A 1 4.53 -10.49 9.90
CA MET A 1 3.56 -11.07 8.95
C MET A 1 2.19 -10.54 9.32
N TYR A 2 1.39 -10.20 8.32
CA TYR A 2 -0.01 -9.82 8.52
C TYR A 2 -0.88 -10.89 7.88
N SER A 3 -1.94 -11.30 8.58
CA SER A 3 -2.91 -12.26 8.07
C SER A 3 -4.26 -12.01 8.72
N ASP A 4 -5.27 -11.84 7.89
CA ASP A 4 -6.67 -11.93 8.27
C ASP A 4 -7.40 -12.94 7.37
N ARG A 5 -8.74 -12.96 7.42
CA ARG A 5 -9.57 -13.90 6.65
C ARG A 5 -9.39 -13.79 5.14
N THR A 6 -9.16 -12.59 4.60
CA THR A 6 -9.08 -12.38 3.14
C THR A 6 -7.74 -11.83 2.67
N VAL A 7 -6.91 -11.28 3.56
CA VAL A 7 -5.63 -10.68 3.22
C VAL A 7 -4.50 -11.39 3.94
N ARG A 8 -3.45 -11.77 3.21
CA ARG A 8 -2.19 -12.28 3.75
C ARG A 8 -1.03 -11.53 3.12
N PHE A 9 -0.10 -11.10 3.95
CA PHE A 9 1.13 -10.47 3.52
C PHE A 9 2.32 -10.91 4.37
N ILE A 10 3.38 -11.36 3.69
CA ILE A 10 4.65 -11.74 4.30
C ILE A 10 5.70 -10.73 3.82
N PRO A 11 6.17 -9.81 4.68
CA PRO A 11 7.23 -8.88 4.29
C PRO A 11 8.52 -9.65 3.97
N PRO A 12 9.45 -9.05 3.21
CA PRO A 12 10.80 -9.60 3.08
C PRO A 12 11.47 -9.79 4.45
N PRO A 13 12.34 -10.81 4.62
CA PRO A 13 12.90 -11.19 5.91
C PRO A 13 13.74 -10.08 6.57
N GLU A 14 14.23 -9.12 5.81
CA GLU A 14 15.00 -7.96 6.28
C GLU A 14 14.15 -6.82 6.86
N TYR A 15 12.83 -6.95 6.92
CA TYR A 15 11.93 -5.94 7.47
C TYR A 15 11.46 -6.29 8.88
N ASP A 16 11.57 -5.31 9.77
CA ASP A 16 11.02 -5.38 11.13
C ASP A 16 9.56 -4.93 11.13
N SER A 17 8.71 -5.58 11.92
CA SER A 17 7.34 -5.12 12.14
C SER A 17 7.29 -3.89 13.03
N ILE A 18 6.40 -2.95 12.70
CA ILE A 18 6.06 -1.82 13.55
C ILE A 18 4.76 -2.16 14.29
N ASP A 19 4.76 -2.00 15.61
CA ASP A 19 3.54 -2.13 16.41
C ASP A 19 2.59 -0.96 16.09
N LEU A 20 1.38 -1.31 15.65
CA LEU A 20 0.29 -0.37 15.40
C LEU A 20 -0.83 -0.63 16.42
N PRO A 21 -1.60 0.41 16.80
CA PRO A 21 -2.81 0.20 17.60
C PRO A 21 -3.78 -0.72 16.84
N ALA A 22 -4.53 -1.53 17.59
CA ALA A 22 -5.61 -2.32 17.00
C ALA A 22 -6.67 -1.38 16.42
N VAL A 23 -7.09 -1.65 15.19
CA VAL A 23 -8.10 -0.87 14.47
C VAL A 23 -9.33 -1.74 14.28
N ASP A 24 -10.50 -1.22 14.65
CA ASP A 24 -11.77 -1.81 14.25
C ASP A 24 -12.11 -1.36 12.83
N LEU A 25 -11.93 -2.27 11.87
CA LEU A 25 -12.21 -2.01 10.46
C LEU A 25 -13.70 -1.89 10.14
N SER A 26 -14.61 -2.27 11.04
CA SER A 26 -16.05 -2.16 10.76
C SER A 26 -16.55 -0.72 10.72
N GLU A 27 -15.78 0.22 11.30
CA GLU A 27 -16.12 1.65 11.39
C GLU A 27 -15.21 2.55 10.54
N GLN A 28 -14.25 1.99 9.79
CA GLN A 28 -13.29 2.80 9.01
C GLN A 28 -13.81 3.12 7.61
N GLU A 29 -14.20 4.37 7.38
CA GLU A 29 -14.60 4.91 6.08
C GLU A 29 -13.42 5.42 5.24
N HIS A 30 -12.21 5.43 5.82
CA HIS A 30 -10.98 5.92 5.19
C HIS A 30 -9.84 4.92 5.37
N LEU A 31 -8.87 4.96 4.44
CA LEU A 31 -7.66 4.14 4.50
C LEU A 31 -6.93 4.28 5.83
N THR A 32 -6.99 3.21 6.63
CA THR A 32 -6.39 3.15 7.96
C THR A 32 -5.28 2.09 7.99
N PRO A 33 -4.07 2.40 8.52
CA PRO A 33 -2.99 1.43 8.62
C PRO A 33 -3.35 0.27 9.57
N VAL A 34 -3.24 -0.97 9.07
CA VAL A 34 -3.46 -2.20 9.87
C VAL A 34 -2.19 -3.00 10.09
N ALA A 35 -1.15 -2.77 9.27
CA ALA A 35 0.17 -3.31 9.47
C ALA A 35 1.23 -2.39 8.86
N ALA A 36 2.39 -2.31 9.50
CA ALA A 36 3.54 -1.60 8.96
C ALA A 36 4.83 -2.37 9.21
N TYR A 37 5.77 -2.22 8.29
CA TYR A 37 7.07 -2.86 8.31
C TYR A 37 8.14 -1.85 7.89
N ILE A 38 9.34 -1.97 8.44
CA ILE A 38 10.44 -1.05 8.19
C ILE A 38 11.75 -1.78 7.97
N HIS A 39 12.55 -1.28 7.04
CA HIS A 39 13.90 -1.73 6.77
C HIS A 39 14.86 -0.55 6.91
N ASN A 40 16.05 -0.79 7.47
CA ASN A 40 17.08 0.24 7.73
C ASN A 40 16.54 1.47 8.48
N ARG A 41 15.83 1.24 9.59
CA ARG A 41 15.24 2.30 10.41
C ARG A 41 16.27 3.37 10.82
N GLY A 42 15.94 4.63 10.55
CA GLY A 42 16.78 5.78 10.87
C GLY A 42 17.99 5.99 9.95
N LYS A 43 18.08 5.25 8.83
CA LYS A 43 19.10 5.43 7.79
C LYS A 43 18.54 6.19 6.59
N GLU A 44 19.43 6.71 5.75
CA GLU A 44 19.03 7.43 4.52
C GLU A 44 18.33 6.52 3.50
N ASP A 45 18.66 5.23 3.52
CA ASP A 45 18.08 4.21 2.66
C ASP A 45 16.90 3.47 3.30
N GLN A 46 16.27 4.09 4.31
CA GLN A 46 15.10 3.54 4.98
C GLN A 46 13.97 3.27 3.98
N LEU A 47 13.35 2.09 4.14
CA LEU A 47 12.16 1.69 3.40
C LEU A 47 11.07 1.30 4.38
N SER A 48 9.82 1.54 4.00
CA SER A 48 8.68 1.05 4.77
C SER A 48 7.65 0.42 3.86
N ILE A 49 7.00 -0.62 4.37
CA ILE A 49 5.82 -1.22 3.75
C ILE A 49 4.64 -1.00 4.69
N GLN A 50 3.50 -0.58 4.16
CA GLN A 50 2.27 -0.39 4.93
C GLN A 50 1.12 -1.11 4.26
N ILE A 51 0.22 -1.68 5.06
CA ILE A 51 -1.07 -2.20 4.64
C ILE A 51 -2.12 -1.27 5.22
N LEU A 52 -2.91 -0.67 4.35
CA LEU A 52 -4.04 0.18 4.72
C LEU A 52 -5.33 -0.49 4.26
N MET A 53 -6.39 -0.33 5.05
CA MET A 53 -7.71 -0.87 4.74
C MET A 53 -8.81 0.13 5.07
N GLU A 54 -9.91 0.04 4.33
CA GLU A 54 -11.17 0.76 4.61
C GLU A 54 -12.36 -0.14 4.27
N GLN A 55 -13.54 0.17 4.83
CA GLN A 55 -14.79 -0.36 4.31
C GLN A 55 -15.02 0.20 2.92
N PHE A 56 -15.26 -0.68 1.95
CA PHE A 56 -15.51 -0.25 0.58
C PHE A 56 -16.45 -1.21 -0.13
N SER A 57 -17.52 -0.66 -0.69
CA SER A 57 -18.42 -1.36 -1.60
C SER A 57 -18.46 -0.63 -2.93
N GLY A 58 -17.98 -1.27 -3.98
CA GLY A 58 -17.92 -0.68 -5.31
C GLY A 58 -17.03 -1.46 -6.25
N SER A 59 -16.77 -0.90 -7.42
CA SER A 59 -15.83 -1.43 -8.40
C SER A 59 -14.38 -1.07 -8.05
N LEU A 60 -13.44 -1.85 -8.59
CA LEU A 60 -12.01 -1.58 -8.42
C LEU A 60 -11.60 -0.20 -8.97
N ASN A 61 -12.26 0.30 -10.01
CA ASN A 61 -11.96 1.62 -10.59
C ASN A 61 -12.42 2.76 -9.66
N GLU A 62 -13.59 2.60 -9.03
CA GLU A 62 -14.09 3.54 -8.03
C GLU A 62 -13.18 3.53 -6.80
N PHE A 63 -12.73 2.35 -6.37
CA PHE A 63 -11.80 2.23 -5.24
C PHE A 63 -10.48 2.93 -5.53
N GLU A 64 -9.89 2.70 -6.71
CA GLU A 64 -8.67 3.37 -7.12
C GLU A 64 -8.81 4.89 -7.08
N THR A 65 -9.91 5.42 -7.59
CA THR A 65 -10.19 6.87 -7.55
C THR A 65 -10.31 7.37 -6.11
N SER A 66 -10.94 6.59 -5.22
CA SER A 66 -11.01 6.87 -3.77
C SER A 66 -9.61 6.96 -3.16
N VAL A 67 -8.77 5.95 -3.41
CA VAL A 67 -7.38 5.90 -2.93
C VAL A 67 -6.57 7.11 -3.41
N GLU A 68 -6.67 7.49 -4.68
CA GLU A 68 -5.96 8.67 -5.20
C GLU A 68 -6.41 9.97 -4.51
N ASN A 69 -7.72 10.13 -4.26
CA ASN A 69 -8.27 11.30 -3.59
C ASN A 69 -7.85 11.36 -2.11
N ASP A 70 -7.94 10.24 -1.39
CA ASP A 70 -7.51 10.13 0.00
C ASP A 70 -6.03 10.47 0.16
N LEU A 71 -5.17 9.90 -0.71
CA LEU A 71 -3.74 10.19 -0.68
C LEU A 71 -3.46 11.66 -1.01
N ARG A 72 -4.16 12.27 -1.98
CA ARG A 72 -4.02 13.71 -2.27
C ARG A 72 -4.50 14.61 -1.12
N GLY A 73 -5.51 14.16 -0.36
CA GLY A 73 -5.99 14.88 0.82
C GLY A 73 -5.00 14.85 1.99
N GLN A 74 -4.21 13.77 2.09
CA GLN A 74 -3.24 13.57 3.18
C GLN A 74 -1.83 14.06 2.84
N ILE A 75 -1.43 14.01 1.56
CA ILE A 75 -0.07 14.28 1.10
C ILE A 75 -0.10 15.51 0.17
N PRO A 76 0.38 16.68 0.64
CA PRO A 76 0.57 17.84 -0.22
C PRO A 76 1.49 17.52 -1.40
N ASP A 77 1.19 18.11 -2.56
CA ASP A 77 2.00 17.99 -3.78
C ASP A 77 2.19 16.55 -4.30
N LEU A 78 1.26 15.65 -3.94
CA LEU A 78 1.26 14.28 -4.44
C LEU A 78 1.10 14.24 -5.96
N PHE A 79 2.11 13.70 -6.62
CA PHE A 79 2.12 13.47 -8.05
C PHE A 79 2.03 11.97 -8.38
N VAL A 80 0.97 11.58 -9.09
CA VAL A 80 0.79 10.21 -9.59
C VAL A 80 1.39 10.11 -10.99
N SER A 81 2.60 9.55 -11.07
CA SER A 81 3.37 9.44 -12.31
C SER A 81 2.98 8.26 -13.21
N LYS A 82 2.39 7.21 -12.62
CA LYS A 82 1.98 5.99 -13.33
C LYS A 82 0.82 5.34 -12.60
N LYS A 83 -0.15 4.88 -13.38
CA LYS A 83 -1.29 4.10 -12.91
C LYS A 83 -1.65 3.07 -13.98
N SER A 84 -1.79 1.80 -13.60
CA SER A 84 -2.15 0.73 -14.52
C SER A 84 -2.87 -0.41 -13.83
N VAL A 85 -3.88 -0.99 -14.49
CA VAL A 85 -4.51 -2.24 -14.06
C VAL A 85 -3.50 -3.39 -14.16
N THR A 86 -3.49 -4.25 -13.16
CA THR A 86 -2.60 -5.40 -13.04
C THR A 86 -3.28 -6.53 -12.26
N ARG A 87 -2.50 -7.57 -11.90
CA ARG A 87 -2.95 -8.66 -11.05
C ARG A 87 -1.93 -8.91 -9.94
N LEU A 88 -2.43 -9.28 -8.76
CA LEU A 88 -1.61 -9.83 -7.69
C LEU A 88 -1.07 -11.21 -8.09
N ALA A 89 -0.14 -11.75 -7.29
CA ALA A 89 0.49 -13.04 -7.55
C ALA A 89 -0.52 -14.20 -7.67
N ASN A 90 -1.65 -14.11 -6.96
CA ASN A 90 -2.75 -15.08 -7.02
C ASN A 90 -3.82 -14.77 -8.08
N GLY A 91 -3.59 -13.79 -8.96
CA GLY A 91 -4.48 -13.44 -10.07
C GLY A 91 -5.57 -12.41 -9.75
N MET A 92 -5.72 -11.99 -8.49
CA MET A 92 -6.69 -10.96 -8.12
C MET A 92 -6.44 -9.63 -8.84
N PRO A 93 -7.46 -9.00 -9.43
CA PRO A 93 -7.34 -7.68 -10.06
C PRO A 93 -6.86 -6.63 -9.05
N ALA A 94 -5.93 -5.78 -9.48
CA ALA A 94 -5.43 -4.68 -8.68
C ALA A 94 -5.03 -3.50 -9.58
N TYR A 95 -4.86 -2.33 -9.00
CA TYR A 95 -4.13 -1.23 -9.60
C TYR A 95 -2.70 -1.19 -9.07
N TRP A 96 -1.77 -0.94 -9.98
CA TRP A 96 -0.39 -0.56 -9.65
C TRP A 96 -0.22 0.94 -9.86
N MET A 97 0.22 1.65 -8.82
CA MET A 97 0.45 3.08 -8.87
C MET A 97 1.87 3.44 -8.44
N LYS A 98 2.45 4.44 -9.11
CA LYS A 98 3.71 5.07 -8.72
C LYS A 98 3.44 6.54 -8.39
N LEU A 99 3.69 6.89 -7.15
CA LEU A 99 3.48 8.22 -6.61
C LEU A 99 4.83 8.83 -6.18
N ALA A 100 4.93 10.14 -6.26
CA ALA A 100 6.04 10.93 -5.75
C ALA A 100 5.50 12.17 -5.05
N TYR A 101 6.18 12.62 -4.01
CA TYR A 101 5.81 13.81 -3.24
C TYR A 101 7.01 14.37 -2.49
N GLY A 102 6.89 15.59 -1.97
CA GLY A 102 8.00 16.32 -1.37
C GLY A 102 8.91 16.98 -2.40
N GLU A 103 9.91 17.72 -1.92
CA GLU A 103 10.81 18.52 -2.76
C GLU A 103 12.29 18.29 -2.41
N GLY A 104 13.17 18.47 -3.40
CA GLY A 104 14.62 18.44 -3.20
C GLY A 104 15.11 17.11 -2.62
N PHE A 105 15.95 17.18 -1.58
CA PHE A 105 16.54 16.02 -0.90
C PHE A 105 15.53 15.22 -0.05
N ASP A 106 14.37 15.80 0.25
CA ASP A 106 13.30 15.15 1.01
C ASP A 106 12.23 14.55 0.09
N SER A 107 12.50 14.48 -1.22
CA SER A 107 11.61 13.84 -2.18
C SER A 107 11.41 12.36 -1.85
N MET A 108 10.16 11.95 -1.78
CA MET A 108 9.73 10.59 -1.47
C MET A 108 9.10 9.94 -2.70
N GLN A 109 9.19 8.61 -2.76
CA GLN A 109 8.59 7.80 -3.80
C GLN A 109 7.85 6.61 -3.19
N GLN A 110 6.62 6.41 -3.63
CA GLN A 110 5.73 5.38 -3.14
C GLN A 110 5.19 4.54 -4.30
N TYR A 111 5.16 3.23 -4.09
CA TYR A 111 4.57 2.27 -5.00
C TYR A 111 3.43 1.55 -4.30
N VAL A 112 2.30 1.40 -4.99
CA VAL A 112 1.07 0.94 -4.37
C VAL A 112 0.42 -0.15 -5.21
N TYR A 113 0.01 -1.23 -4.53
CA TYR A 113 -1.08 -2.08 -4.97
C TYR A 113 -2.38 -1.63 -4.31
N ALA A 114 -3.42 -1.36 -5.09
CA ALA A 114 -4.78 -1.13 -4.60
C ALA A 114 -5.72 -2.22 -5.14
N THR A 115 -6.47 -2.90 -4.28
CA THR A 115 -7.39 -3.99 -4.64
C THR A 115 -8.58 -4.01 -3.70
N ILE A 116 -9.57 -4.86 -3.98
CA ILE A 116 -10.77 -5.03 -3.17
C ILE A 116 -11.02 -6.52 -2.91
N ASP A 117 -11.55 -6.83 -1.73
CA ASP A 117 -12.04 -8.19 -1.40
C ASP A 117 -13.56 -8.34 -1.56
N GLY A 118 -14.26 -7.28 -1.96
CA GLY A 118 -15.72 -7.24 -2.11
C GLY A 118 -16.46 -6.57 -0.94
N ARG A 119 -15.80 -6.39 0.21
CA ARG A 119 -16.32 -5.60 1.34
C ARG A 119 -15.35 -4.53 1.83
N ARG A 120 -14.08 -4.69 1.51
CA ARG A 120 -12.99 -3.83 1.95
C ARG A 120 -12.14 -3.38 0.78
N GLY A 121 -11.68 -2.15 0.89
CA GLY A 121 -10.61 -1.59 0.11
C GLY A 121 -9.28 -1.94 0.76
N ILE A 122 -8.32 -2.42 -0.02
CA ILE A 122 -7.00 -2.85 0.49
C ILE A 122 -5.90 -2.17 -0.32
N VAL A 123 -5.05 -1.45 0.38
CA VAL A 123 -3.88 -0.77 -0.18
C VAL A 123 -2.64 -1.35 0.47
N VAL A 124 -1.69 -1.83 -0.33
CA VAL A 124 -0.35 -2.16 0.17
C VAL A 124 0.66 -1.27 -0.54
N ALA A 125 1.36 -0.47 0.26
CA ALA A 125 2.28 0.53 -0.20
C ALA A 125 3.71 0.22 0.23
N MET A 126 4.68 0.46 -0.64
CA MET A 126 6.09 0.52 -0.30
C MET A 126 6.61 1.93 -0.56
N LEU A 127 7.26 2.51 0.45
CA LEU A 127 7.71 3.90 0.49
C LEU A 127 9.21 3.96 0.76
N GLY A 128 9.88 4.91 0.12
CA GLY A 128 11.28 5.26 0.37
C GLY A 128 11.63 6.62 -0.21
N ARG A 129 12.86 7.09 0.01
CA ARG A 129 13.37 8.30 -0.66
C ARG A 129 13.49 8.09 -2.16
N LEU A 130 13.31 9.17 -2.92
CA LEU A 130 13.56 9.19 -4.36
C LEU A 130 15.00 8.73 -4.65
N GLY A 131 15.16 7.79 -5.57
CA GLY A 131 16.47 7.19 -5.91
C GLY A 131 16.89 5.99 -5.07
N ILE A 132 16.27 5.76 -3.89
CA ILE A 132 16.51 4.56 -3.06
C ILE A 132 15.60 3.39 -3.48
N ILE A 133 14.37 3.70 -3.86
CA ILE A 133 13.37 2.73 -4.30
C ILE A 133 13.06 2.87 -5.78
N ASN A 134 12.90 1.74 -6.48
CA ASN A 134 12.47 1.66 -7.86
C ASN A 134 11.35 0.62 -8.03
N GLU A 135 10.84 0.49 -9.26
CA GLU A 135 9.63 -0.33 -9.52
C GLU A 135 9.89 -1.81 -9.27
N ASP A 136 11.06 -2.32 -9.64
CA ASP A 136 11.40 -3.73 -9.47
C ASP A 136 11.57 -4.09 -7.99
N LYS A 137 12.27 -3.23 -7.23
CA LYS A 137 12.43 -3.39 -5.78
C LYS A 137 11.07 -3.34 -5.07
N ALA A 138 10.18 -2.45 -5.52
CA ALA A 138 8.83 -2.37 -4.98
C ALA A 138 7.99 -3.61 -5.28
N LYS A 139 8.02 -4.12 -6.53
CA LYS A 139 7.30 -5.35 -6.89
C LYS A 139 7.83 -6.55 -6.12
N GLU A 140 9.15 -6.66 -5.97
CA GLU A 140 9.78 -7.72 -5.18
C GLU A 140 9.38 -7.63 -3.70
N GLY A 141 9.41 -6.43 -3.11
CA GLY A 141 9.02 -6.20 -1.72
C GLY A 141 7.54 -6.50 -1.45
N LEU A 142 6.68 -6.32 -2.46
CA LEU A 142 5.23 -6.49 -2.36
C LEU A 142 4.71 -7.83 -2.93
N LYS A 143 5.58 -8.69 -3.48
CA LYS A 143 5.18 -9.90 -4.23
C LYS A 143 4.36 -10.92 -3.43
N ASN A 144 4.54 -10.94 -2.11
CA ASN A 144 3.90 -11.91 -1.21
C ASN A 144 2.50 -11.45 -0.75
N LEU A 145 1.94 -10.40 -1.35
CA LEU A 145 0.57 -9.99 -1.13
C LEU A 145 -0.39 -10.99 -1.78
N THR A 146 -1.27 -11.54 -0.97
CA THR A 146 -2.41 -12.36 -1.41
C THR A 146 -3.69 -11.77 -0.84
N VAL A 147 -4.67 -11.57 -1.71
CA VAL A 147 -6.04 -11.16 -1.33
C VAL A 147 -7.02 -12.17 -1.91
N VAL A 148 -8.09 -12.51 -1.21
CA VAL A 148 -9.18 -13.35 -1.74
C VAL A 148 -10.51 -12.63 -1.56
N LEU A 149 -11.53 -13.04 -2.30
CA LEU A 149 -12.87 -12.46 -2.13
C LEU A 149 -13.47 -12.89 -0.78
N ASP A 150 -14.13 -11.96 -0.12
CA ASP A 150 -14.98 -12.22 1.02
C ASP A 150 -16.33 -12.79 0.52
N GLN A 151 -16.46 -14.12 0.61
CA GLN A 151 -17.70 -14.83 0.28
C GLN A 151 -18.68 -14.81 1.45
#